data_AF-A0AAV8EB36-F1
#
_entry.id   AF-A0AAV8EB36-F1
#
_cell.length_a   1.000
_cell.length_b   1.000
_cell.length_c   1.000
_cell.angle_alpha   90.00
_cell.angle_beta   90.00
_cell.angle_gamma   90.00
#
_symmetry.space_group_name_H-M   'P 1'
#
loop_
_entity.id
_entity.type
_entity.pdbx_description
1 polymer ?
#
loop_
_entity_poly.entity_id
_entity_poly.type
_entity_poly.pdbx_seq_one_letter_code
_entity_poly.pdbx_strand_id
1 'polypeptide(L)'
;MAKPQEEEASTSTSSSSLTISNLTNPISKPKPTPKRFIHTQIPSSLLSDPALNAAISLLPSSYDFEVHKTLHRITTSSAKRVALQLPDGLLMFSLPLADILSSFAPSNPSIFILADPTYGACCLADTAAASLSADLLVHYGHSCLVPVTSSLLPVLYVFVDIRVDASRLAESVRNAFPDPSTPIALAGTIQFVSAVHSAREILMSNGYDQIHVPQAKPLSPGEVLGCTAPTIPKSKNVEAVVFVADGRFHLEAFMIANPKIKAFRYDPFLGVLVLEEYDHDGMKKARKDAILEARKAKNWGIILGTLGRQGSVKVLDRVLEHMEEKGFDYTIVLMSEISPQRIELFGDSIDAWVQIACPRLSIDWGEGFKRPMLTTFEFDVAMGYVKGWWEKNLGNCQTSGCVGCDCGDVNQEYPMDYYSQDGGEWNSCYMKKKAASGERNKAVRRLGVQNVQLKQ
;
A
#
# COMPACT_ATOMS: atom_id res chain seq x y z
N MET A 1 74.89 7.17 -41.66
CA MET A 1 75.51 8.50 -41.87
C MET A 1 74.66 9.27 -42.85
N ALA A 2 74.34 10.52 -42.51
CA ALA A 2 73.75 11.59 -43.34
C ALA A 2 72.28 11.46 -43.82
N LYS A 3 71.42 12.22 -43.13
CA LYS A 3 70.27 13.06 -43.60
C LYS A 3 70.63 13.88 -44.86
N PRO A 4 69.72 14.53 -45.63
CA PRO A 4 68.68 15.51 -45.18
C PRO A 4 67.28 15.39 -45.86
N GLN A 5 66.17 15.74 -45.21
CA GLN A 5 65.49 17.07 -45.03
C GLN A 5 64.83 17.63 -46.31
N GLU A 6 63.49 17.73 -46.29
CA GLU A 6 62.67 18.98 -46.29
C GLU A 6 62.49 19.48 -47.73
N GLU A 7 61.38 20.02 -48.21
CA GLU A 7 60.21 20.72 -47.69
C GLU A 7 59.25 20.78 -48.90
N GLU A 8 57.93 20.84 -48.74
CA GLU A 8 57.12 21.80 -49.51
C GLU A 8 55.65 21.78 -49.11
N ALA A 9 55.15 22.98 -48.87
CA ALA A 9 53.79 23.31 -48.53
C ALA A 9 53.09 24.01 -49.70
N SER A 10 51.78 24.13 -49.54
CA SER A 10 50.87 25.13 -50.14
C SER A 10 50.28 24.76 -51.52
N THR A 11 48.97 24.46 -51.52
CA THR A 11 47.85 25.31 -51.99
C THR A 11 47.64 25.19 -53.49
N SER A 12 46.45 25.14 -54.08
CA SER A 12 45.05 25.19 -53.68
C SER A 12 44.28 25.12 -55.00
N THR A 13 43.14 24.42 -55.07
CA THR A 13 41.85 24.87 -55.67
C THR A 13 40.97 23.69 -56.11
N SER A 14 39.72 23.75 -55.64
CA SER A 14 38.42 23.29 -56.18
C SER A 14 38.42 22.57 -57.55
N SER A 15 37.62 21.54 -57.83
CA SER A 15 36.23 21.27 -57.44
C SER A 15 35.78 19.85 -57.86
N SER A 16 34.79 19.35 -57.10
CA SER A 16 33.77 18.33 -57.40
C SER A 16 34.16 16.98 -58.01
N SER A 17 33.95 15.91 -57.22
CA SER A 17 33.20 14.73 -57.69
C SER A 17 32.66 13.91 -56.51
N LEU A 18 31.46 13.41 -56.71
CA LEU A 18 30.59 12.65 -55.80
C LEU A 18 31.23 11.39 -55.22
N THR A 19 30.98 11.07 -53.94
CA THR A 19 30.71 9.68 -53.54
C THR A 19 29.94 9.56 -52.22
N ILE A 20 28.94 8.69 -52.30
CA ILE A 20 27.98 8.17 -51.32
C ILE A 20 28.61 7.90 -49.94
N SER A 21 28.08 8.52 -48.88
CA SER A 21 28.42 8.18 -47.49
C SER A 21 27.32 7.31 -46.86
N ASN A 22 27.72 6.09 -46.50
CA ASN A 22 26.94 5.16 -45.68
C ASN A 22 26.61 5.79 -44.31
N LEU A 23 25.32 5.89 -44.00
CA LEU A 23 24.83 6.20 -42.66
C LEU A 23 25.10 5.00 -41.74
N THR A 24 26.19 5.09 -40.96
CA THR A 24 26.38 4.25 -39.78
C THR A 24 25.81 5.00 -38.58
N ASN A 25 24.73 4.45 -38.00
CA ASN A 25 24.16 4.96 -36.75
C ASN A 25 25.17 4.77 -35.60
N PRO A 26 25.39 5.78 -34.73
CA PRO A 26 26.27 5.63 -33.60
C PRO A 26 25.62 4.74 -32.53
N ILE A 27 26.33 3.67 -32.16
CA ILE A 27 26.00 2.79 -31.03
C ILE A 27 25.93 3.64 -29.76
N SER A 28 24.73 3.74 -29.17
CA SER A 28 24.52 4.44 -27.92
C SER A 28 25.23 3.70 -26.78
N LYS A 29 26.10 4.41 -26.05
CA LYS A 29 26.76 3.84 -24.86
C LYS A 29 25.70 3.53 -23.80
N PRO A 30 25.77 2.38 -23.11
CA PRO A 30 24.82 2.05 -22.05
C PRO A 30 24.95 3.10 -20.93
N LYS A 31 23.81 3.67 -20.52
CA LYS A 31 23.75 4.58 -19.37
C LYS A 31 24.24 3.82 -18.14
N PRO A 32 25.15 4.39 -17.32
CA PRO A 32 25.61 3.73 -16.11
C PRO A 32 24.43 3.48 -15.19
N THR A 33 24.29 2.22 -14.75
CA THR A 33 23.37 1.85 -13.67
C THR A 33 23.63 2.74 -12.46
N PRO A 34 22.59 3.38 -11.88
CA PRO A 34 22.78 4.22 -10.72
C PRO A 34 23.36 3.37 -9.59
N LYS A 35 24.56 3.73 -9.12
CA LYS A 35 25.16 3.11 -7.94
C LYS A 35 24.26 3.43 -6.75
N ARG A 36 23.56 2.42 -6.24
CA ARG A 36 22.76 2.52 -5.02
C ARG A 36 23.75 2.71 -3.86
N PHE A 37 23.93 3.95 -3.41
CA PHE A 37 24.70 4.23 -2.21
C PHE A 37 23.93 3.68 -1.00
N ILE A 38 24.38 2.56 -0.43
CA ILE A 38 23.91 2.08 0.86
C ILE A 38 24.55 2.99 1.90
N HIS A 39 23.80 3.99 2.38
CA HIS A 39 24.36 5.11 3.17
C HIS A 39 24.88 4.69 4.56
N THR A 40 24.62 3.47 5.05
CA THR A 40 25.27 3.00 6.28
C THR A 40 25.25 1.48 6.34
N GLN A 41 26.41 0.86 6.14
CA GLN A 41 26.57 -0.58 6.43
C GLN A 41 26.54 -0.79 7.94
N ILE A 42 25.85 -1.84 8.38
CA ILE A 42 25.83 -2.24 9.79
C ILE A 42 27.27 -2.59 10.20
N PRO A 43 27.81 -2.00 11.29
CA PRO A 43 29.16 -2.27 11.75
C PRO A 43 29.39 -3.75 12.02
N SER A 44 30.56 -4.27 11.61
CA SER A 44 30.96 -5.65 11.88
C SER A 44 30.97 -5.96 13.37
N SER A 45 31.30 -4.97 14.21
CA SER A 45 31.27 -5.10 15.67
C SER A 45 29.90 -5.49 16.21
N LEU A 46 28.80 -5.04 15.60
CA LEU A 46 27.45 -5.47 15.99
C LEU A 46 27.15 -6.87 15.43
N LEU A 47 27.50 -7.13 14.18
CA LEU A 47 27.21 -8.41 13.51
C LEU A 47 27.93 -9.60 14.19
N SER A 48 29.15 -9.37 14.68
CA SER A 48 29.98 -10.42 15.29
C SER A 48 29.95 -10.44 16.82
N ASP A 49 29.10 -9.65 17.48
CA ASP A 49 29.00 -9.64 18.94
C ASP A 49 28.36 -10.95 19.45
N PRO A 50 29.11 -11.81 20.18
CA PRO A 50 28.60 -13.10 20.62
C PRO A 50 27.47 -12.99 21.65
N ALA A 51 27.51 -11.99 22.53
CA ALA A 51 26.50 -11.81 23.57
C ALA A 51 25.19 -11.30 22.95
N LEU A 52 25.29 -10.35 22.01
CA LEU A 52 24.13 -9.88 21.26
C LEU A 52 23.50 -11.01 20.45
N ASN A 53 24.30 -11.78 19.72
CA ASN A 53 23.79 -12.88 18.91
C ASN A 53 23.17 -14.00 19.76
N ALA A 54 23.71 -14.27 20.96
CA ALA A 54 23.09 -15.18 21.91
C ALA A 54 21.73 -14.67 22.39
N ALA A 55 21.60 -13.37 22.70
CA ALA A 55 20.33 -12.78 23.10
C ALA A 55 19.30 -12.80 21.94
N ILE A 56 19.72 -12.47 20.72
CA ILE A 56 18.88 -12.54 19.50
C ILE A 56 18.40 -13.97 19.26
N SER A 57 19.19 -15.00 19.57
CA SER A 57 18.80 -16.41 19.36
C SER A 57 17.60 -16.87 20.20
N LEU A 58 17.18 -16.07 21.20
CA LEU A 58 15.95 -16.30 21.95
C LEU A 58 14.68 -15.92 21.16
N LEU A 59 14.83 -15.08 20.12
CA LEU A 59 13.76 -14.77 19.18
C LEU A 59 13.61 -15.92 18.16
N PRO A 60 12.41 -16.15 17.61
CA PRO A 60 12.20 -17.23 16.67
C PRO A 60 13.02 -17.02 15.39
N SER A 61 13.87 -17.99 15.05
CA SER A 61 14.82 -17.91 13.93
C SER A 61 14.18 -17.83 12.54
N SER A 62 12.89 -18.17 12.45
CA SER A 62 12.10 -18.02 11.23
C SER A 62 11.74 -16.57 10.91
N TYR A 63 11.83 -15.65 11.87
CA TYR A 63 11.45 -14.25 11.72
C TYR A 63 12.70 -13.36 11.76
N ASP A 64 12.90 -12.54 10.74
CA ASP A 64 13.98 -11.56 10.73
C ASP A 64 13.54 -10.22 11.35
N PHE A 65 13.79 -10.05 12.65
CA PHE A 65 13.52 -8.78 13.34
C PHE A 65 14.53 -7.66 13.05
N GLU A 66 15.53 -7.89 12.19
CA GLU A 66 16.57 -6.93 11.83
C GLU A 66 17.18 -6.19 13.05
N VAL A 67 17.43 -6.93 14.14
CA VAL A 67 17.86 -6.36 15.45
C VAL A 67 19.15 -5.56 15.29
N HIS A 68 20.14 -6.07 14.54
CA HIS A 68 21.40 -5.35 14.31
C HIS A 68 21.18 -4.02 13.59
N LYS A 69 20.28 -3.96 12.61
CA LYS A 69 19.92 -2.72 11.90
C LYS A 69 19.24 -1.74 12.85
N THR A 70 18.37 -2.24 13.72
CA THR A 70 17.65 -1.42 14.70
C THR A 70 18.63 -0.80 15.71
N LEU A 71 19.55 -1.59 16.27
CA LEU A 71 20.63 -1.11 17.14
C LEU A 71 21.54 -0.08 16.44
N HIS A 72 21.93 -0.36 15.20
CA HIS A 72 22.73 0.57 14.41
C HIS A 72 21.98 1.90 14.20
N ARG A 73 20.68 1.84 13.91
CA ARG A 73 19.85 3.04 13.75
C ARG A 73 19.75 3.84 15.05
N ILE A 74 19.48 3.19 16.18
CA ILE A 74 19.42 3.84 17.50
C ILE A 74 20.75 4.55 17.82
N THR A 75 21.87 3.86 17.56
CA THR A 75 23.22 4.36 17.84
C THR A 75 23.55 5.57 16.95
N THR A 76 23.32 5.46 15.63
CA THR A 76 23.65 6.53 14.68
C THR A 76 22.75 7.76 14.83
N SER A 77 21.50 7.59 15.24
CA SER A 77 20.61 8.72 15.54
C SER A 77 20.78 9.25 16.97
N SER A 78 21.62 8.63 17.80
CA SER A 78 21.74 8.94 19.23
C SER A 78 20.38 8.96 19.95
N ALA A 79 19.46 8.07 19.54
CA ALA A 79 18.13 8.00 20.12
C ALA A 79 18.22 7.57 21.59
N LYS A 80 17.52 8.31 22.46
CA LYS A 80 17.41 8.03 23.90
C LYS A 80 16.03 7.53 24.28
N ARG A 81 15.02 7.83 23.46
CA ARG A 81 13.62 7.43 23.65
C ARG A 81 13.15 6.73 22.39
N VAL A 82 12.89 5.43 22.46
CA VAL A 82 12.53 4.62 21.28
C VAL A 82 11.18 3.99 21.52
N ALA A 83 10.24 4.20 20.61
CA ALA A 83 8.94 3.54 20.63
C ALA A 83 8.97 2.31 19.70
N LEU A 84 8.48 1.17 20.18
CA LEU A 84 8.28 -0.04 19.39
C LEU A 84 6.78 -0.21 19.12
N GLN A 85 6.42 -0.41 17.86
CA GLN A 85 5.07 -0.73 17.44
C GLN A 85 5.10 -2.07 16.69
N LEU A 86 4.26 -3.01 17.11
CA LEU A 86 4.17 -4.34 16.52
C LEU A 86 2.71 -4.70 16.25
N PRO A 87 2.40 -5.45 15.17
CA PRO A 87 1.10 -6.08 15.03
C PRO A 87 0.90 -7.16 16.10
N ASP A 88 -0.36 -7.51 16.38
CA ASP A 88 -0.75 -8.45 17.44
C ASP A 88 0.04 -9.78 17.37
N GLY A 89 0.22 -10.33 16.17
CA GLY A 89 0.97 -11.59 15.96
C GLY A 89 2.46 -11.51 16.32
N LEU A 90 3.02 -10.31 16.45
CA LEU A 90 4.41 -10.07 16.84
C LEU A 90 4.54 -9.38 18.20
N LEU A 91 3.45 -8.90 18.80
CA LEU A 91 3.46 -8.12 20.03
C LEU A 91 4.07 -8.91 21.21
N MET A 92 3.94 -10.24 21.21
CA MET A 92 4.58 -11.12 22.20
C MET A 92 6.11 -11.02 22.24
N PHE A 93 6.74 -10.57 21.15
CA PHE A 93 8.20 -10.38 21.06
C PHE A 93 8.66 -8.98 21.50
N SER A 94 7.73 -8.08 21.84
CA SER A 94 8.03 -6.69 22.17
C SER A 94 8.93 -6.54 23.41
N LEU A 95 8.69 -7.32 24.46
CA LEU A 95 9.47 -7.25 25.70
C LEU A 95 10.91 -7.78 25.51
N PRO A 96 11.14 -9.00 24.93
CA PRO A 96 12.48 -9.43 24.59
C PRO A 96 13.23 -8.46 23.67
N LEU A 97 12.55 -7.89 22.66
CA LEU A 97 13.15 -6.87 21.80
C LEU A 97 13.54 -5.62 22.59
N ALA A 98 12.70 -5.14 23.50
CA ALA A 98 13.01 -4.00 24.35
C ALA A 98 14.23 -4.26 25.24
N ASP A 99 14.33 -5.44 25.84
CA ASP A 99 15.47 -5.83 26.68
C ASP A 99 16.76 -5.91 25.85
N ILE A 100 16.72 -6.50 24.66
CA ILE A 100 17.89 -6.57 23.77
C ILE A 100 18.31 -5.16 23.32
N LEU A 101 17.36 -4.35 22.83
CA LEU A 101 17.67 -3.02 22.31
C LEU A 101 18.19 -2.06 23.37
N SER A 102 17.62 -2.09 24.59
CA SER A 102 18.10 -1.27 25.71
C SER A 102 19.47 -1.72 26.21
N SER A 103 19.70 -3.04 26.31
CA SER A 103 20.96 -3.59 26.86
C SER A 103 22.16 -3.40 25.94
N PHE A 104 21.96 -3.50 24.62
CA PHE A 104 23.06 -3.51 23.64
C PHE A 104 23.25 -2.16 22.92
N ALA A 105 22.33 -1.20 23.05
CA ALA A 105 22.54 0.15 22.52
C ALA A 105 23.42 0.97 23.48
N PRO A 106 24.50 1.62 23.00
CA PRO A 106 25.39 2.41 23.87
C PRO A 106 24.70 3.54 24.64
N SER A 107 23.59 4.07 24.10
CA SER A 107 22.81 5.12 24.75
C SER A 107 21.94 4.64 25.91
N ASN A 108 21.80 3.32 26.11
CA ASN A 108 20.82 2.69 27.01
C ASN A 108 19.44 3.40 26.95
N PRO A 109 18.78 3.36 25.77
CA PRO A 109 17.58 4.13 25.54
C PRO A 109 16.40 3.62 26.39
N SER A 110 15.53 4.55 26.80
CA SER A 110 14.20 4.20 27.29
C SER A 110 13.34 3.67 26.14
N ILE A 111 12.89 2.42 26.26
CA ILE A 111 12.02 1.78 25.26
C ILE A 111 10.56 1.88 25.71
N PHE A 112 9.68 2.31 24.81
CA PHE A 112 8.22 2.33 24.98
C PHE A 112 7.60 1.29 24.05
N ILE A 113 6.64 0.52 24.54
CA ILE A 113 5.88 -0.41 23.70
C ILE A 113 4.51 0.20 23.43
N LEU A 114 4.19 0.42 22.16
CA LEU A 114 2.88 0.88 21.71
C LEU A 114 2.02 -0.37 21.46
N ALA A 115 1.13 -0.66 22.41
CA ALA A 115 0.33 -1.89 22.43
C ALA A 115 -1.08 -1.74 21.81
N ASP A 116 -1.39 -0.59 21.20
CA ASP A 116 -2.64 -0.39 20.48
C ASP A 116 -2.68 -1.28 19.21
N PRO A 117 -3.88 -1.70 18.77
CA PRO A 117 -4.04 -2.54 17.59
C PRO A 117 -3.33 -1.98 16.35
N THR A 118 -2.47 -2.80 15.74
CA THR A 118 -1.71 -2.42 14.54
C THR A 118 -2.02 -3.39 13.40
N TYR A 119 -3.06 -3.07 12.64
CA TYR A 119 -3.56 -3.92 11.54
C TYR A 119 -2.74 -3.88 10.25
N GLY A 120 -1.88 -2.88 10.07
CA GLY A 120 -1.16 -2.71 8.81
C GLY A 120 -0.24 -1.49 8.79
N ALA A 121 0.44 -1.30 7.66
CA ALA A 121 1.33 -0.16 7.39
C ALA A 121 0.65 1.22 7.53
N CYS A 122 -0.67 1.28 7.39
CA CYS A 122 -1.46 2.50 7.56
C CYS A 122 -1.65 2.88 9.05
N CYS A 123 -1.45 1.96 9.99
CA CYS A 123 -1.64 2.18 11.43
C CYS A 123 -0.41 2.81 12.10
N LEU A 124 0.38 3.61 11.39
CA LEU A 124 1.61 4.20 11.95
C LEU A 124 1.30 5.06 13.19
N ALA A 125 1.76 4.63 14.37
CA ALA A 125 1.48 5.29 15.66
C ALA A 125 2.46 6.44 15.97
N ASP A 126 2.81 7.23 14.95
CA ASP A 126 3.76 8.32 15.09
C ASP A 126 3.25 9.47 15.97
N THR A 127 1.94 9.68 16.00
CA THR A 127 1.30 10.63 16.94
C THR A 127 1.52 10.21 18.40
N ALA A 128 1.26 8.95 18.74
CA ALA A 128 1.44 8.44 20.11
C ALA A 128 2.93 8.48 20.52
N ALA A 129 3.83 8.06 19.61
CA ALA A 129 5.27 8.12 19.84
C ALA A 129 5.76 9.57 20.05
N ALA A 130 5.26 10.52 19.24
CA ALA A 130 5.60 11.94 19.37
C ALA A 130 5.07 12.53 20.68
N SER A 131 3.87 12.15 21.14
CA SER A 131 3.33 12.57 22.45
C SER A 131 4.17 12.10 23.64
N LEU A 132 4.89 10.99 23.48
CA LEU A 132 5.88 10.51 24.45
C LEU A 132 7.27 11.13 24.22
N SER A 133 7.40 12.10 23.32
CA SER A 133 8.69 12.67 22.92
C SER A 133 9.71 11.60 22.54
N ALA A 134 9.29 10.56 21.82
CA ALA A 134 10.20 9.55 21.29
C ALA A 134 11.08 10.17 20.20
N ASP A 135 12.35 9.76 20.15
CA ASP A 135 13.32 10.17 19.13
C ASP A 135 13.22 9.29 17.88
N LEU A 136 12.74 8.06 18.04
CA LEU A 136 12.63 7.05 17.00
C LEU A 136 11.41 6.16 17.24
N LEU A 137 10.61 5.93 16.20
CA LEU A 137 9.60 4.87 16.17
C LEU A 137 10.11 3.70 15.32
N VAL A 138 10.10 2.49 15.86
CA VAL A 138 10.37 1.25 15.12
C VAL A 138 9.03 0.55 14.86
N HIS A 139 8.62 0.49 13.59
CA HIS A 139 7.37 -0.13 13.16
C HIS A 139 7.66 -1.49 12.53
N TYR A 140 7.25 -2.56 13.21
CA TYR A 140 7.49 -3.94 12.79
C TYR A 140 6.33 -4.51 11.94
N GLY A 141 6.67 -5.47 11.09
CA GLY A 141 5.73 -6.36 10.39
C GLY A 141 5.15 -5.81 9.09
N HIS A 142 5.39 -4.55 8.73
CA HIS A 142 4.77 -3.94 7.56
C HIS A 142 5.75 -3.12 6.71
N SER A 143 5.47 -3.06 5.40
CA SER A 143 6.18 -2.19 4.46
C SER A 143 5.85 -0.71 4.68
N CYS A 144 6.65 0.18 4.07
CA CYS A 144 6.44 1.62 4.17
C CYS A 144 5.32 2.11 3.22
N LEU A 145 4.06 1.95 3.64
CA LEU A 145 2.93 2.60 2.95
C LEU A 145 2.89 4.10 3.22
N VAL A 146 3.06 4.49 4.49
CA VAL A 146 3.18 5.90 4.90
C VAL A 146 4.63 6.34 4.70
N PRO A 147 4.92 7.33 3.84
CA PRO A 147 6.28 7.80 3.65
C PRO A 147 6.88 8.36 4.94
N VAL A 148 8.14 8.05 5.23
CA VAL A 148 8.86 8.57 6.42
C VAL A 148 8.88 10.11 6.46
N THR A 149 8.78 10.79 5.32
CA THR A 149 8.68 12.26 5.26
C THR A 149 7.35 12.82 5.73
N SER A 150 6.33 11.96 5.88
CA SER A 150 5.00 12.32 6.36
C SER A 150 4.79 12.00 7.85
N SER A 151 5.76 11.34 8.50
CA SER A 151 5.68 11.02 9.92
C SER A 151 6.11 12.19 10.80
N LEU A 152 5.60 12.23 12.04
CA LEU A 152 5.91 13.32 13.00
C LEU A 152 7.30 13.21 13.64
N LEU A 153 7.90 12.03 13.59
CA LEU A 153 9.23 11.71 14.10
C LEU A 153 9.91 10.71 13.15
N PRO A 154 11.24 10.50 13.27
CA PRO A 154 11.93 9.46 12.52
C PRO A 154 11.30 8.08 12.73
N VAL A 155 11.06 7.36 11.63
CA VAL A 155 10.51 6.00 11.64
C VAL A 155 11.50 5.03 11.00
N LEU A 156 11.72 3.89 11.65
CA LEU A 156 12.38 2.72 11.10
C LEU A 156 11.33 1.64 10.84
N TYR A 157 11.12 1.28 9.58
CA TYR A 157 10.32 0.12 9.22
C TYR A 157 11.19 -1.14 9.24
N VAL A 158 10.67 -2.19 9.89
CA VAL A 158 11.22 -3.54 9.89
C VAL A 158 10.12 -4.47 9.39
N PHE A 159 10.31 -5.07 8.22
CA PHE A 159 9.21 -5.79 7.55
C PHE A 159 8.92 -7.15 8.19
N VAL A 160 9.92 -7.71 8.88
CA VAL A 160 9.89 -9.05 9.48
C VAL A 160 9.68 -10.11 8.40
N ASP A 161 10.72 -10.35 7.62
CA ASP A 161 10.76 -11.43 6.63
C ASP A 161 10.62 -12.78 7.35
N ILE A 162 9.67 -13.60 6.89
CA ILE A 162 9.47 -14.95 7.39
C ILE A 162 10.12 -15.91 6.41
N ARG A 163 11.08 -16.70 6.91
CA ARG A 163 11.80 -17.66 6.08
C ARG A 163 10.88 -18.79 5.64
N VAL A 164 10.68 -18.89 4.33
CA VAL A 164 9.88 -19.92 3.67
C VAL A 164 10.75 -20.68 2.68
N ASP A 165 10.53 -21.99 2.57
CA ASP A 165 11.19 -22.82 1.56
C ASP A 165 10.65 -22.49 0.15
N ALA A 166 11.41 -21.67 -0.58
CA ALA A 166 11.09 -21.28 -1.95
C ALA A 166 11.13 -22.46 -2.94
N SER A 167 11.91 -23.52 -2.65
CA SER A 167 11.97 -24.71 -3.50
C SER A 167 10.68 -25.50 -3.39
N ARG A 168 10.16 -25.68 -2.16
CA ARG A 168 8.86 -26.31 -1.92
C ARG A 168 7.71 -25.54 -2.54
N LEU A 169 7.74 -24.21 -2.47
CA LEU A 169 6.78 -23.34 -3.17
C LEU A 169 6.85 -23.57 -4.69
N ALA A 170 8.04 -23.46 -5.29
CA ALA A 170 8.21 -23.69 -6.72
C ALA A 170 7.75 -25.10 -7.15
N GLU A 171 8.07 -26.13 -6.37
CA GLU A 171 7.59 -27.50 -6.62
C GLU A 171 6.07 -27.58 -6.59
N SER A 172 5.42 -26.96 -5.60
CA SER A 172 3.95 -26.91 -5.50
C SER A 172 3.32 -26.23 -6.71
N VAL A 173 3.93 -25.15 -7.22
CA VAL A 173 3.49 -24.50 -8.46
C VAL A 173 3.62 -25.45 -9.65
N ARG A 174 4.76 -26.13 -9.83
CA ARG A 174 4.95 -27.07 -10.95
C ARG A 174 3.98 -28.25 -10.91
N ASN A 175 3.66 -28.74 -9.72
CA ASN A 175 2.71 -29.84 -9.55
C ASN A 175 1.28 -29.41 -9.91
N ALA A 176 0.90 -28.19 -9.57
CA ALA A 176 -0.42 -27.63 -9.89
C ALA A 176 -0.55 -27.17 -11.36
N PHE A 177 0.56 -26.73 -11.96
CA PHE A 177 0.63 -26.23 -13.33
C PHE A 177 1.74 -26.96 -14.10
N PRO A 178 1.54 -28.21 -14.54
CA PRO A 178 2.60 -29.00 -15.18
C PRO A 178 3.10 -28.44 -16.52
N ASP A 179 2.30 -27.62 -17.19
CA ASP A 179 2.67 -26.94 -18.43
C ASP A 179 3.48 -25.66 -18.12
N PRO A 180 4.79 -25.62 -18.46
CA PRO A 180 5.63 -24.45 -18.17
C PRO A 180 5.24 -23.20 -18.97
N SER A 181 4.43 -23.35 -20.02
CA SER A 181 3.96 -22.23 -20.83
C SER A 181 2.80 -21.47 -20.18
N THR A 182 2.16 -22.00 -19.14
CA THR A 182 1.04 -21.35 -18.43
C THR A 182 1.48 -20.03 -17.79
N PRO A 183 0.87 -18.89 -18.14
CA PRO A 183 1.19 -17.60 -17.53
C PRO A 183 0.64 -17.51 -16.10
N ILE A 184 1.54 -17.37 -15.13
CA ILE A 184 1.21 -17.39 -13.69
C ILE A 184 1.68 -16.10 -13.03
N ALA A 185 0.83 -15.51 -12.19
CA ALA A 185 1.24 -14.45 -11.27
C ALA A 185 1.71 -15.03 -9.93
N LEU A 186 2.80 -14.51 -9.36
CA LEU A 186 3.23 -14.78 -7.99
C LEU A 186 3.11 -13.51 -7.17
N ALA A 187 2.43 -13.60 -6.03
CA ALA A 187 2.23 -12.50 -5.10
C ALA A 187 2.15 -13.03 -3.66
N GLY A 188 2.13 -12.14 -2.67
CA GLY A 188 2.01 -12.47 -1.27
C GLY A 188 1.93 -11.23 -0.39
N THR A 189 1.96 -11.44 0.92
CA THR A 189 2.16 -10.35 1.88
C THR A 189 3.65 -10.01 2.02
N ILE A 190 3.97 -8.85 2.59
CA ILE A 190 5.35 -8.37 2.71
C ILE A 190 6.29 -9.37 3.39
N GLN A 191 5.78 -10.14 4.37
CA GLN A 191 6.56 -11.12 5.12
C GLN A 191 7.06 -12.28 4.26
N PHE A 192 6.47 -12.50 3.07
CA PHE A 192 6.81 -13.61 2.17
C PHE A 192 7.35 -13.17 0.82
N VAL A 193 7.56 -11.86 0.60
CA VAL A 193 8.01 -11.32 -0.69
C VAL A 193 9.37 -11.91 -1.11
N SER A 194 10.29 -12.16 -0.18
CA SER A 194 11.57 -12.81 -0.49
C SER A 194 11.39 -14.22 -1.07
N ALA A 195 10.43 -14.98 -0.55
CA ALA A 195 10.08 -16.31 -1.04
C ALA A 195 9.41 -16.26 -2.42
N VAL A 196 8.54 -15.28 -2.66
CA VAL A 196 7.92 -15.02 -3.97
C VAL A 196 8.98 -14.80 -5.04
N HIS A 197 9.95 -13.91 -4.80
CA HIS A 197 11.04 -13.65 -5.76
C HIS A 197 11.96 -14.85 -5.93
N SER A 198 12.29 -15.57 -4.84
CA SER A 198 13.14 -16.75 -4.93
C SER A 198 12.47 -17.89 -5.72
N ALA A 199 11.18 -18.14 -5.49
CA ALA A 199 10.41 -19.14 -6.23
C ALA A 199 10.28 -18.78 -7.71
N ARG A 200 10.12 -17.49 -8.05
CA ARG A 200 10.17 -17.02 -9.44
C ARG A 200 11.47 -17.44 -10.13
N GLU A 201 12.63 -17.16 -9.52
CA GLU A 201 13.92 -17.50 -10.14
C GLU A 201 14.09 -19.02 -10.33
N ILE A 202 13.62 -19.82 -9.37
CA ILE A 202 13.62 -21.28 -9.48
C ILE A 202 12.72 -21.72 -10.63
N LEU A 203 11.48 -21.22 -10.71
CA LEU A 203 10.53 -21.56 -11.77
C LEU A 203 11.04 -21.19 -13.16
N MET A 204 11.60 -19.98 -13.32
CA MET A 204 12.21 -19.55 -14.58
C MET A 204 13.37 -20.47 -14.99
N SER A 205 14.21 -20.88 -14.04
CA SER A 205 15.29 -21.85 -14.30
C SER A 205 14.78 -23.24 -14.70
N ASN A 206 13.51 -23.56 -14.43
CA ASN A 206 12.83 -24.80 -14.81
C ASN A 206 11.92 -24.64 -16.04
N GLY A 207 12.09 -23.58 -16.84
CA GLY A 207 11.39 -23.37 -18.10
C GLY A 207 10.03 -22.66 -17.99
N TYR A 208 9.67 -22.13 -16.82
CA TYR A 208 8.47 -21.30 -16.66
C TYR A 208 8.79 -19.86 -17.05
N ASP A 209 8.72 -19.55 -18.34
CA ASP A 209 9.12 -18.23 -18.86
C ASP A 209 8.08 -17.13 -18.59
N GLN A 210 6.85 -17.50 -18.25
CA GLN A 210 5.70 -16.59 -18.08
C GLN A 210 5.31 -16.37 -16.61
N ILE A 211 6.31 -16.14 -15.73
CA ILE A 211 6.07 -15.78 -14.33
C ILE A 211 6.02 -14.26 -14.14
N HIS A 212 4.86 -13.77 -13.72
CA HIS A 212 4.59 -12.36 -13.46
C HIS A 212 4.60 -12.06 -11.96
N VAL A 213 5.32 -11.01 -11.54
CA VAL A 213 5.26 -10.51 -10.16
C VAL A 213 4.66 -9.11 -10.20
N PRO A 214 3.34 -8.97 -9.97
CA PRO A 214 2.64 -7.69 -10.15
C PRO A 214 3.00 -6.69 -9.05
N GLN A 215 2.78 -5.41 -9.29
CA GLN A 215 3.09 -4.34 -8.34
C GLN A 215 2.03 -3.24 -8.37
N ALA A 216 1.47 -2.92 -7.21
CA ALA A 216 0.72 -1.69 -6.98
C ALA A 216 1.63 -0.70 -6.25
N LYS A 217 1.96 0.43 -6.87
CA LYS A 217 2.86 1.41 -6.24
C LYS A 217 2.13 2.11 -5.08
N PRO A 218 2.80 2.36 -3.93
CA PRO A 218 4.24 2.32 -3.71
C PRO A 218 4.80 0.97 -3.18
N LEU A 219 3.99 -0.08 -3.14
CA LEU A 219 4.39 -1.38 -2.57
C LEU A 219 5.52 -2.05 -3.36
N SER A 220 6.18 -3.02 -2.74
CA SER A 220 7.20 -3.83 -3.41
C SER A 220 6.57 -4.72 -4.48
N PRO A 221 7.29 -5.08 -5.57
CA PRO A 221 6.79 -6.08 -6.51
C PRO A 221 6.48 -7.40 -5.78
N GLY A 222 5.28 -7.94 -6.03
CA GLY A 222 4.76 -9.15 -5.42
C GLY A 222 4.00 -8.90 -4.11
N GLU A 223 4.04 -7.70 -3.57
CA GLU A 223 3.34 -7.34 -2.33
C GLU A 223 1.90 -6.90 -2.61
N VAL A 224 0.97 -7.41 -1.81
CA VAL A 224 -0.45 -7.01 -1.81
C VAL A 224 -0.90 -6.67 -0.40
N LEU A 225 -1.58 -5.53 -0.25
CA LEU A 225 -2.27 -5.11 0.97
C LEU A 225 -3.78 -5.31 0.83
N GLY A 226 -4.51 -5.36 1.95
CA GLY A 226 -5.97 -5.51 1.93
C GLY A 226 -6.70 -4.36 1.23
N CYS A 227 -6.07 -3.18 1.16
CA CYS A 227 -6.61 -1.95 0.56
C CYS A 227 -5.83 -1.46 -0.69
N THR A 228 -4.80 -2.21 -1.08
CA THR A 228 -3.94 -1.89 -2.24
C THR A 228 -3.53 -3.18 -2.93
N ALA A 229 -4.26 -3.52 -3.99
CA ALA A 229 -4.01 -4.69 -4.82
C ALA A 229 -3.76 -4.29 -6.29
N PRO A 230 -2.78 -4.92 -6.97
CA PRO A 230 -2.53 -4.66 -8.37
C PRO A 230 -3.62 -5.27 -9.27
N THR A 231 -3.96 -4.57 -10.35
CA THR A 231 -4.76 -5.13 -11.45
C THR A 231 -3.80 -5.65 -12.52
N ILE A 232 -4.05 -6.87 -13.01
CA ILE A 232 -3.29 -7.48 -14.10
C ILE A 232 -3.93 -7.11 -15.43
N PRO A 233 -3.19 -6.46 -16.36
CA PRO A 233 -3.71 -6.16 -17.69
C PRO A 233 -4.07 -7.44 -18.45
N LYS A 234 -5.21 -7.42 -19.16
CA LYS A 234 -5.65 -8.56 -19.99
C LYS A 234 -4.60 -8.99 -21.02
N SER A 235 -3.77 -8.06 -21.50
CA SER A 235 -2.68 -8.34 -22.44
C SER A 235 -1.59 -9.29 -21.90
N LYS A 236 -1.55 -9.51 -20.58
CA LYS A 236 -0.64 -10.47 -19.94
C LYS A 236 -1.17 -11.90 -19.95
N ASN A 237 -2.44 -12.12 -20.29
CA ASN A 237 -3.07 -13.45 -20.36
C ASN A 237 -2.78 -14.35 -19.13
N VAL A 238 -2.68 -13.76 -17.93
CA VAL A 238 -2.46 -14.51 -16.69
C VAL A 238 -3.66 -15.38 -16.40
N GLU A 239 -3.44 -16.69 -16.28
CA GLU A 239 -4.50 -17.67 -16.03
C GLU A 239 -4.76 -17.87 -14.53
N ALA A 240 -3.70 -17.82 -13.73
CA ALA A 240 -3.76 -18.04 -12.30
C ALA A 240 -2.78 -17.16 -11.52
N VAL A 241 -3.12 -16.88 -10.27
CA VAL A 241 -2.20 -16.35 -9.26
C VAL A 241 -1.90 -17.44 -8.23
N VAL A 242 -0.63 -17.57 -7.86
CA VAL A 242 -0.22 -18.29 -6.65
C VAL A 242 0.19 -17.24 -5.62
N PHE A 243 -0.61 -17.16 -4.56
CA PHE A 243 -0.51 -16.17 -3.51
C PHE A 243 0.04 -16.79 -2.24
N VAL A 244 1.22 -16.34 -1.79
CA VAL A 244 1.89 -16.85 -0.59
C VAL A 244 1.36 -16.14 0.64
N ALA A 245 0.53 -16.85 1.43
CA ALA A 245 -0.02 -16.35 2.68
C ALA A 245 -0.66 -17.48 3.53
N ASP A 246 -0.67 -17.27 4.84
CA ASP A 246 -1.39 -18.08 5.83
C ASP A 246 -2.86 -17.69 6.00
N GLY A 247 -3.28 -16.54 5.44
CA GLY A 247 -4.66 -16.05 5.49
C GLY A 247 -5.22 -15.62 4.13
N ARG A 248 -6.54 -15.43 4.07
CA ARG A 248 -7.28 -15.07 2.84
C ARG A 248 -7.40 -13.56 2.61
N PHE A 249 -7.34 -12.75 3.66
CA PHE A 249 -7.64 -11.30 3.61
C PHE A 249 -6.91 -10.56 2.47
N HIS A 250 -5.60 -10.74 2.33
CA HIS A 250 -4.82 -10.08 1.27
C HIS A 250 -5.07 -10.66 -0.12
N LEU A 251 -5.27 -11.98 -0.21
CA LEU A 251 -5.64 -12.65 -1.46
C LEU A 251 -7.01 -12.20 -1.95
N GLU A 252 -7.98 -12.01 -1.06
CA GLU A 252 -9.31 -11.48 -1.41
C GLU A 252 -9.22 -10.10 -2.06
N ALA A 253 -8.33 -9.23 -1.60
CA ALA A 253 -8.11 -7.94 -2.26
C ALA A 253 -7.63 -8.11 -3.70
N PHE A 254 -6.72 -9.07 -3.94
CA PHE A 254 -6.28 -9.42 -5.29
C PHE A 254 -7.42 -10.03 -6.12
N MET A 255 -8.24 -10.92 -5.54
CA MET A 255 -9.37 -11.53 -6.22
C MET A 255 -10.39 -10.47 -6.64
N ILE A 256 -10.77 -9.55 -5.73
CA ILE A 256 -11.69 -8.44 -6.04
C ILE A 256 -11.17 -7.60 -7.20
N ALA A 257 -9.86 -7.30 -7.22
CA ALA A 257 -9.20 -6.53 -8.28
C ALA A 257 -9.04 -7.29 -9.60
N ASN A 258 -9.11 -8.62 -9.58
CA ASN A 258 -8.85 -9.50 -10.73
C ASN A 258 -9.84 -10.67 -10.79
N PRO A 259 -11.16 -10.42 -10.95
CA PRO A 259 -12.21 -11.41 -10.75
C PRO A 259 -12.21 -12.58 -11.76
N LYS A 260 -11.36 -12.52 -12.79
CA LYS A 260 -11.24 -13.53 -13.86
C LYS A 260 -10.02 -14.43 -13.73
N ILE A 261 -9.13 -14.14 -12.78
CA ILE A 261 -7.88 -14.90 -12.57
C ILE A 261 -8.13 -15.93 -11.48
N LYS A 262 -7.79 -17.19 -11.73
CA LYS A 262 -7.91 -18.25 -10.71
C LYS A 262 -6.94 -17.98 -9.56
N ALA A 263 -7.41 -18.07 -8.34
CA ALA A 263 -6.61 -17.75 -7.16
C ALA A 263 -6.23 -19.00 -6.39
N PHE A 264 -4.93 -19.25 -6.25
CA PHE A 264 -4.39 -20.30 -5.41
C PHE A 264 -3.66 -19.69 -4.22
N ARG A 265 -4.01 -20.10 -3.00
CA ARG A 265 -3.26 -19.73 -1.79
C ARG A 265 -2.27 -20.82 -1.46
N TYR A 266 -0.99 -20.46 -1.39
CA TYR A 266 0.04 -21.30 -0.82
C TYR A 266 0.23 -20.93 0.65
N ASP A 267 -0.15 -21.84 1.54
CA ASP A 267 0.13 -21.72 2.96
C ASP A 267 1.59 -22.14 3.22
N PRO A 268 2.49 -21.22 3.61
CA PRO A 268 3.91 -21.54 3.74
C PRO A 268 4.24 -22.43 4.94
N PHE A 269 3.34 -22.52 5.93
CA PHE A 269 3.55 -23.33 7.13
C PHE A 269 3.11 -24.77 6.91
N LEU A 270 1.94 -24.94 6.28
CA LEU A 270 1.43 -26.25 5.90
C LEU A 270 2.09 -26.77 4.62
N GLY A 271 2.57 -25.86 3.77
CA GLY A 271 3.08 -26.06 2.42
C GLY A 271 2.07 -26.81 1.55
N VAL A 272 0.84 -26.31 1.57
CA VAL A 272 -0.27 -26.77 0.74
C VAL A 272 -0.72 -25.64 -0.17
N LEU A 273 -1.10 -26.00 -1.39
CA LEU A 273 -1.69 -25.08 -2.35
C LEU A 273 -3.20 -25.33 -2.42
N VAL A 274 -4.00 -24.31 -2.15
CA VAL A 274 -5.46 -24.38 -2.09
C VAL A 274 -6.06 -23.48 -3.14
N LEU A 275 -6.99 -23.98 -3.95
CA LEU A 275 -7.80 -23.14 -4.83
C LEU A 275 -8.81 -22.37 -3.97
N GLU A 276 -8.76 -21.05 -4.06
CA GLU A 276 -9.62 -20.14 -3.32
C GLU A 276 -10.63 -19.49 -4.29
N GLU A 277 -11.88 -19.39 -3.85
CA GLU A 277 -12.95 -18.71 -4.57
C GLU A 277 -13.42 -17.48 -3.78
N TYR A 278 -13.98 -16.51 -4.49
CA TYR A 278 -14.57 -15.30 -3.91
C TYR A 278 -15.95 -15.05 -4.49
N ASP A 279 -16.93 -14.79 -3.62
CA ASP A 279 -18.29 -14.47 -4.02
C ASP A 279 -18.38 -13.03 -4.52
N HIS A 280 -17.95 -12.82 -5.77
CA HIS A 280 -17.97 -11.52 -6.42
C HIS A 280 -19.39 -10.97 -6.59
N ASP A 281 -20.36 -11.84 -6.85
CA ASP A 281 -21.75 -11.44 -7.11
C ASP A 281 -22.43 -11.05 -5.81
N GLY A 282 -22.26 -11.84 -4.74
CA GLY A 282 -22.73 -11.52 -3.39
C GLY A 282 -22.13 -10.23 -2.88
N MET A 283 -20.79 -10.08 -2.94
CA MET A 283 -20.12 -8.85 -2.53
C MET A 283 -20.66 -7.64 -3.32
N LYS A 284 -20.65 -7.68 -4.66
CA LYS A 284 -21.13 -6.57 -5.49
C LYS A 284 -22.60 -6.24 -5.25
N LYS A 285 -23.43 -7.25 -5.00
CA LYS A 285 -24.84 -7.06 -4.66
C LYS A 285 -24.97 -6.35 -3.31
N ALA A 286 -24.30 -6.85 -2.26
CA ALA A 286 -24.33 -6.24 -0.93
C ALA A 286 -23.85 -4.78 -0.96
N ARG A 287 -22.74 -4.50 -1.66
CA ARG A 287 -22.22 -3.14 -1.82
C ARG A 287 -23.16 -2.23 -2.62
N LYS A 288 -23.75 -2.73 -3.70
CA LYS A 288 -24.76 -1.99 -4.47
C LYS A 288 -25.99 -1.66 -3.64
N ASP A 289 -26.52 -2.63 -2.89
CA ASP A 289 -27.70 -2.45 -2.05
C ASP A 289 -27.42 -1.39 -0.96
N ALA A 290 -26.25 -1.42 -0.33
CA ALA A 290 -25.82 -0.39 0.63
C ALA A 290 -25.79 1.02 0.00
N ILE A 291 -25.27 1.15 -1.23
CA ILE A 291 -25.25 2.43 -1.96
C ILE A 291 -26.67 2.92 -2.25
N LEU A 292 -27.54 2.04 -2.74
CA LEU A 292 -28.92 2.39 -3.09
C LEU A 292 -29.75 2.78 -1.85
N GLU A 293 -29.53 2.12 -0.72
CA GLU A 293 -30.14 2.53 0.55
C GLU A 293 -29.59 3.88 1.05
N ALA A 294 -28.27 4.09 0.95
CA ALA A 294 -27.65 5.35 1.36
C ALA A 294 -28.12 6.55 0.51
N ARG A 295 -28.51 6.35 -0.77
CA ARG A 295 -29.12 7.40 -1.60
C ARG A 295 -30.42 7.97 -1.02
N LYS A 296 -31.08 7.27 -0.08
CA LYS A 296 -32.31 7.72 0.58
C LYS A 296 -32.05 8.51 1.87
N ALA A 297 -30.79 8.58 2.32
CA ALA A 297 -30.40 9.23 3.56
C ALA A 297 -30.63 10.75 3.51
N LYS A 298 -31.01 11.33 4.65
CA LYS A 298 -31.09 12.78 4.84
C LYS A 298 -30.00 13.27 5.77
N ASN A 299 -29.75 12.50 6.83
CA ASN A 299 -28.72 12.78 7.84
C ASN A 299 -27.56 11.81 7.70
N TRP A 300 -26.37 12.33 7.41
CA TRP A 300 -25.16 11.55 7.20
C TRP A 300 -24.20 11.58 8.39
N GLY A 301 -23.60 10.44 8.69
CA GLY A 301 -22.46 10.33 9.58
C GLY A 301 -21.18 10.24 8.77
N ILE A 302 -20.24 11.16 9.02
CA ILE A 302 -18.92 11.17 8.37
C ILE A 302 -17.89 10.72 9.39
N ILE A 303 -17.34 9.52 9.21
CA ILE A 303 -16.29 8.99 10.10
C ILE A 303 -14.92 9.39 9.56
N LEU A 304 -14.13 10.10 10.35
CA LEU A 304 -12.71 10.29 10.10
C LEU A 304 -11.91 9.36 11.03
N GLY A 305 -11.21 8.39 10.41
CA GLY A 305 -10.37 7.43 11.11
C GLY A 305 -9.19 8.09 11.82
N THR A 306 -9.02 7.82 13.11
CA THR A 306 -7.89 8.34 13.91
C THR A 306 -6.84 7.28 14.26
N LEU A 307 -7.05 6.02 13.85
CA LEU A 307 -6.04 4.98 14.01
C LEU A 307 -4.89 5.17 13.01
N GLY A 308 -3.72 5.49 13.54
CA GLY A 308 -2.52 5.81 12.76
C GLY A 308 -2.78 6.88 11.71
N ARG A 309 -2.63 6.52 10.44
CA ARG A 309 -2.76 7.41 9.28
C ARG A 309 -3.85 6.96 8.29
N GLN A 310 -4.80 6.13 8.74
CA GLN A 310 -5.90 5.66 7.89
C GLN A 310 -6.81 6.79 7.41
N GLY A 311 -7.11 7.75 8.29
CA GLY A 311 -7.91 8.92 7.95
C GLY A 311 -7.15 9.95 7.12
N SER A 312 -7.89 10.65 6.26
CA SER A 312 -7.35 11.69 5.39
C SER A 312 -8.21 12.95 5.47
N VAL A 313 -7.65 14.02 6.04
CA VAL A 313 -8.33 15.32 6.12
C VAL A 313 -8.61 15.91 4.74
N LYS A 314 -7.78 15.61 3.74
CA LYS A 314 -8.01 16.01 2.36
C LYS A 314 -9.28 15.35 1.80
N VAL A 315 -9.46 14.07 2.08
CA VAL A 315 -10.67 13.34 1.66
C VAL A 315 -11.88 13.81 2.45
N LEU A 316 -11.71 14.16 3.73
CA LEU A 316 -12.76 14.80 4.53
C LEU A 316 -13.21 16.12 3.89
N ASP A 317 -12.30 17.02 3.56
CA ASP A 317 -12.63 18.31 2.94
C ASP A 317 -13.49 18.13 1.67
N ARG A 318 -13.15 17.14 0.83
CA ARG A 318 -13.95 16.77 -0.36
C ARG A 318 -15.34 16.22 0.00
N VAL A 319 -15.40 15.30 0.95
CA VAL A 319 -16.71 14.74 1.39
C VAL A 319 -17.60 15.85 1.90
N LEU A 320 -17.05 16.82 2.66
CA LEU A 320 -17.78 17.98 3.14
C LEU A 320 -18.28 18.87 1.99
N GLU A 321 -17.44 19.15 1.00
CA GLU A 321 -17.83 19.88 -0.21
C GLU A 321 -19.03 19.21 -0.91
N HIS A 322 -18.97 17.90 -1.15
CA HIS A 322 -20.07 17.15 -1.75
C HIS A 322 -21.36 17.17 -0.91
N MET A 323 -21.25 17.09 0.43
CA MET A 323 -22.41 17.16 1.32
C MET A 323 -23.07 18.54 1.26
N GLU A 324 -22.27 19.61 1.26
CA GLU A 324 -22.74 20.99 1.19
C GLU A 324 -23.39 21.30 -0.17
N GLU A 325 -22.77 20.88 -1.28
CA GLU A 325 -23.34 21.04 -2.63
C GLU A 325 -24.70 20.37 -2.79
N LYS A 326 -24.89 19.20 -2.17
CA LYS A 326 -26.14 18.43 -2.22
C LYS A 326 -27.15 18.87 -1.16
N GLY A 327 -26.75 19.70 -0.20
CA GLY A 327 -27.60 20.19 0.89
C GLY A 327 -27.99 19.09 1.88
N PHE A 328 -27.11 18.13 2.16
CA PHE A 328 -27.34 17.10 3.18
C PHE A 328 -26.95 17.61 4.58
N ASP A 329 -27.72 17.20 5.59
CA ASP A 329 -27.33 17.36 6.97
C ASP A 329 -26.29 16.29 7.34
N TYR A 330 -25.25 16.67 8.08
CA TYR A 330 -24.20 15.73 8.45
C TYR A 330 -23.58 15.99 9.81
N THR A 331 -23.00 14.95 10.41
CA THR A 331 -22.19 15.01 11.63
C THR A 331 -20.84 14.33 11.42
N ILE A 332 -19.76 15.00 11.80
CA ILE A 332 -18.40 14.45 11.75
C ILE A 332 -18.09 13.71 13.05
N VAL A 333 -17.63 12.47 12.94
CA VAL A 333 -17.27 11.61 14.08
C VAL A 333 -15.82 11.16 13.92
N LEU A 334 -14.99 11.44 14.93
CA LEU A 334 -13.61 10.95 14.99
C LEU A 334 -13.59 9.59 15.68
N MET A 335 -12.95 8.60 15.08
CA MET A 335 -12.98 7.23 15.60
C MET A 335 -11.70 6.46 15.26
N SER A 336 -11.06 5.84 16.26
CA SER A 336 -9.88 5.00 16.04
C SER A 336 -10.30 3.64 15.49
N GLU A 337 -11.21 2.96 16.19
CA GLU A 337 -11.72 1.65 15.80
C GLU A 337 -13.22 1.73 15.53
N ILE A 338 -13.59 1.30 14.33
CA ILE A 338 -14.98 1.29 13.85
C ILE A 338 -15.51 -0.14 14.03
N SER A 339 -16.56 -0.29 14.83
CA SER A 339 -17.23 -1.56 15.05
C SER A 339 -18.75 -1.39 15.02
N PRO A 340 -19.52 -2.45 14.64
CA PRO A 340 -20.97 -2.39 14.67
C PRO A 340 -21.53 -1.91 16.01
N GLN A 341 -20.99 -2.42 17.12
CA GLN A 341 -21.42 -2.09 18.47
C GLN A 341 -21.20 -0.60 18.78
N ARG A 342 -20.08 -0.02 18.33
CA ARG A 342 -19.78 1.40 18.56
C ARG A 342 -20.66 2.31 17.72
N ILE A 343 -20.97 1.91 16.48
CA ILE A 343 -21.83 2.66 15.57
C ILE A 343 -23.29 2.64 16.03
N GLU A 344 -23.75 1.54 16.60
CA GLU A 344 -25.13 1.41 17.10
C GLU A 344 -25.45 2.42 18.22
N LEU A 345 -24.45 2.86 18.99
CA LEU A 345 -24.62 3.86 20.05
C LEU A 345 -25.10 5.24 19.54
N PHE A 346 -24.95 5.54 18.24
CA PHE A 346 -25.47 6.76 17.64
C PHE A 346 -26.97 6.68 17.32
N GLY A 347 -27.59 5.51 17.51
CA GLY A 347 -29.02 5.29 17.33
C GLY A 347 -29.50 5.57 15.91
N ASP A 348 -30.73 6.07 15.79
CA ASP A 348 -31.38 6.33 14.51
C ASP A 348 -31.21 7.79 14.03
N SER A 349 -30.31 8.56 14.64
CA SER A 349 -30.02 9.95 14.24
C SER A 349 -29.26 10.05 12.90
N ILE A 350 -28.63 8.95 12.47
CA ILE A 350 -27.84 8.86 11.25
C ILE A 350 -28.46 7.81 10.32
N ASP A 351 -28.76 8.22 9.10
CA ASP A 351 -29.40 7.37 8.09
C ASP A 351 -28.37 6.53 7.33
N ALA A 352 -27.19 7.09 7.06
CA ALA A 352 -26.09 6.45 6.34
C ALA A 352 -24.72 6.96 6.82
N TRP A 353 -23.71 6.11 6.69
CA TRP A 353 -22.34 6.41 7.06
C TRP A 353 -21.42 6.42 5.85
N VAL A 354 -20.54 7.41 5.76
CA VAL A 354 -19.33 7.36 4.95
C VAL A 354 -18.12 7.32 5.87
N GLN A 355 -17.22 6.37 5.64
CA GLN A 355 -16.01 6.22 6.47
C GLN A 355 -14.74 6.52 5.67
N ILE A 356 -13.92 7.38 6.25
CA ILE A 356 -12.60 7.79 5.78
C ILE A 356 -11.57 7.13 6.71
N ALA A 357 -11.44 5.82 6.59
CA ALA A 357 -10.49 4.98 7.32
C ALA A 357 -10.09 3.76 6.46
N CYS A 358 -10.05 2.54 7.03
CA CYS A 358 -9.78 1.32 6.28
C CYS A 358 -10.98 0.93 5.38
N PRO A 359 -10.82 0.82 4.05
CA PRO A 359 -11.93 0.50 3.14
C PRO A 359 -12.52 -0.90 3.35
N ARG A 360 -11.71 -1.84 3.85
CA ARG A 360 -12.13 -3.22 4.13
C ARG A 360 -13.20 -3.33 5.22
N LEU A 361 -13.32 -2.32 6.09
CA LEU A 361 -14.41 -2.25 7.08
C LEU A 361 -15.78 -2.15 6.41
N SER A 362 -15.89 -1.40 5.32
CA SER A 362 -17.13 -1.33 4.55
C SER A 362 -17.29 -2.56 3.66
N ILE A 363 -16.22 -3.00 2.99
CA ILE A 363 -16.29 -4.09 2.00
C ILE A 363 -16.62 -5.43 2.68
N ASP A 364 -15.90 -5.80 3.74
CA ASP A 364 -16.05 -7.11 4.38
C ASP A 364 -17.07 -7.13 5.50
N TRP A 365 -17.16 -6.03 6.26
CA TRP A 365 -17.97 -5.96 7.49
C TRP A 365 -19.21 -5.09 7.33
N GLY A 366 -19.45 -4.54 6.13
CA GLY A 366 -20.52 -3.59 5.87
C GLY A 366 -21.92 -4.09 6.22
N GLU A 367 -22.19 -5.38 6.01
CA GLU A 367 -23.48 -6.02 6.33
C GLU A 367 -23.69 -6.21 7.84
N GLY A 368 -22.64 -6.10 8.65
CA GLY A 368 -22.72 -6.12 10.10
C GLY A 368 -23.28 -4.82 10.70
N PHE A 369 -23.37 -3.74 9.91
CA PHE A 369 -23.90 -2.45 10.37
C PHE A 369 -25.39 -2.32 10.03
N LYS A 370 -26.20 -1.88 11.01
CA LYS A 370 -27.65 -1.64 10.84
C LYS A 370 -27.95 -0.57 9.77
N ARG A 371 -27.08 0.43 9.65
CA ARG A 371 -27.16 1.52 8.68
C ARG A 371 -26.07 1.33 7.62
N PRO A 372 -26.32 1.68 6.35
CA PRO A 372 -25.35 1.48 5.28
C PRO A 372 -24.04 2.20 5.61
N MET A 373 -22.93 1.45 5.57
CA MET A 373 -21.59 1.96 5.76
C MET A 373 -20.81 1.90 4.44
N LEU A 374 -20.52 3.06 3.89
CA LEU A 374 -19.88 3.24 2.59
C LEU A 374 -18.40 3.59 2.72
N THR A 375 -17.58 3.07 1.81
CA THR A 375 -16.28 3.65 1.48
C THR A 375 -16.46 5.02 0.81
N THR A 376 -15.39 5.79 0.69
CA THR A 376 -15.40 7.10 0.00
C THR A 376 -15.70 6.98 -1.49
N PHE A 377 -15.25 5.90 -2.15
CA PHE A 377 -15.62 5.58 -3.53
C PHE A 377 -17.14 5.39 -3.66
N GLU A 378 -17.72 4.54 -2.81
CA GLU A 378 -19.14 4.22 -2.86
C GLU A 378 -20.01 5.41 -2.47
N PHE A 379 -19.52 6.28 -1.59
CA PHE A 379 -20.14 7.57 -1.30
C PHE A 379 -20.21 8.43 -2.56
N ASP A 380 -19.14 8.55 -3.34
CA ASP A 380 -19.16 9.31 -4.59
C ASP A 380 -20.12 8.69 -5.63
N VAL A 381 -20.29 7.36 -5.63
CA VAL A 381 -21.31 6.66 -6.43
C VAL A 381 -22.73 6.95 -5.92
N ALA A 382 -22.93 7.01 -4.60
CA ALA A 382 -24.21 7.36 -4.00
C ALA A 382 -24.59 8.80 -4.36
N MET A 383 -23.63 9.73 -4.32
CA MET A 383 -23.82 11.15 -4.62
C MET A 383 -23.91 11.46 -6.13
N GLY A 384 -23.58 10.49 -6.99
CA GLY A 384 -23.68 10.61 -8.44
C GLY A 384 -22.49 11.29 -9.12
N TYR A 385 -21.36 11.45 -8.41
CA TYR A 385 -20.10 11.95 -9.00
C TYR A 385 -19.34 10.84 -9.74
N VAL A 386 -19.56 9.58 -9.36
CA VAL A 386 -19.00 8.40 -10.02
C VAL A 386 -20.15 7.48 -10.44
N LYS A 387 -20.04 6.88 -11.63
CA LYS A 387 -21.04 5.91 -12.09
C LYS A 387 -20.93 4.61 -11.31
N GLY A 388 -22.06 4.00 -11.00
CA GLY A 388 -22.07 2.66 -10.40
C GLY A 388 -21.53 1.62 -11.38
N TRP A 389 -20.80 0.61 -10.90
CA TRP A 389 -20.26 -0.48 -11.74
C TRP A 389 -21.36 -1.32 -12.43
N TRP A 390 -22.61 -1.20 -11.98
CA TRP A 390 -23.79 -1.83 -12.58
C TRP A 390 -24.49 -0.94 -13.63
N GLU A 391 -24.11 0.34 -13.72
CA GLU A 391 -24.73 1.30 -14.64
C GLU A 391 -24.12 1.11 -16.03
N LYS A 392 -24.92 0.71 -17.01
CA LYS A 392 -24.44 0.53 -18.39
C LYS A 392 -23.90 1.86 -18.92
N ASN A 393 -22.79 1.81 -19.66
CA ASN A 393 -22.32 2.93 -20.48
C ASN A 393 -23.32 3.17 -21.62
N LEU A 394 -24.41 3.90 -21.34
CA LEU A 394 -25.17 4.57 -22.37
C LEU A 394 -24.30 5.73 -22.85
N GLY A 395 -23.62 5.53 -23.97
CA GLY A 395 -22.77 6.54 -24.59
C GLY A 395 -23.57 7.82 -24.87
N ASN A 396 -23.23 8.89 -24.16
CA ASN A 396 -23.29 10.27 -24.65
C ASN A 396 -22.58 11.16 -23.62
N CYS A 397 -21.27 11.30 -23.79
CA CYS A 397 -20.52 12.36 -23.12
C CYS A 397 -20.77 13.66 -23.88
N GLN A 398 -21.83 14.39 -23.51
CA GLN A 398 -21.99 15.80 -23.84
C GLN A 398 -21.86 16.62 -22.55
N THR A 399 -20.64 16.69 -22.03
CA THR A 399 -20.24 17.77 -21.13
C THR A 399 -18.96 18.37 -21.68
N SER A 400 -19.14 19.50 -22.37
CA SER A 400 -18.12 20.41 -22.84
C SER A 400 -17.19 20.82 -21.69
N GLY A 401 -15.89 20.49 -21.79
CA GLY A 401 -14.87 21.15 -20.96
C GLY A 401 -13.56 20.42 -20.70
N CYS A 402 -13.46 19.10 -20.88
CA CYS A 402 -12.23 18.37 -20.53
C CYS A 402 -11.46 17.96 -21.78
N VAL A 403 -10.52 18.80 -22.23
CA VAL A 403 -9.53 18.41 -23.23
C VAL A 403 -8.44 17.59 -22.53
N GLY A 404 -8.37 16.29 -22.83
CA GLY A 404 -7.21 15.44 -22.50
C GLY A 404 -7.43 14.27 -21.54
N CYS A 405 -8.67 13.88 -21.21
CA CYS A 405 -8.91 12.61 -20.54
C CYS A 405 -9.04 11.51 -21.59
N ASP A 406 -8.04 10.63 -21.65
CA ASP A 406 -8.11 9.34 -22.33
C ASP A 406 -9.15 8.48 -21.59
N CYS A 407 -10.42 8.66 -21.97
CA CYS A 407 -11.53 7.84 -21.49
C CYS A 407 -11.48 6.48 -22.18
N GLY A 408 -10.49 5.70 -21.78
CA GLY A 408 -10.42 4.28 -22.07
C GLY A 408 -11.70 3.58 -21.60
N ASP A 409 -12.08 2.56 -22.35
CA ASP A 409 -13.28 1.74 -22.21
C ASP A 409 -13.27 0.97 -20.86
N VAL A 410 -13.64 1.65 -19.77
CA VAL A 410 -13.71 1.03 -18.43
C VAL A 410 -15.14 0.56 -18.18
N ASN A 411 -15.41 -0.72 -18.41
CA ASN A 411 -16.31 -1.45 -17.52
C ASN A 411 -15.68 -1.35 -16.12
N GLN A 412 -16.10 -0.38 -15.31
CA GLN A 412 -15.43 -0.09 -14.02
C GLN A 412 -15.59 -1.28 -13.07
N GLU A 413 -14.52 -2.09 -12.97
CA GLU A 413 -14.37 -3.09 -11.91
C GLU A 413 -14.26 -2.39 -10.55
N TYR A 414 -14.67 -3.05 -9.47
CA TYR A 414 -14.69 -2.46 -8.13
C TYR A 414 -13.23 -2.14 -7.69
N PRO A 415 -12.92 -0.91 -7.27
CA PRO A 415 -11.54 -0.52 -7.05
C PRO A 415 -10.96 -1.11 -5.77
N MET A 416 -9.69 -1.54 -5.84
CA MET A 416 -8.94 -2.08 -4.70
C MET A 416 -7.57 -1.44 -4.53
N ASP A 417 -7.35 -0.26 -5.11
CA ASP A 417 -6.15 0.53 -4.89
C ASP A 417 -6.52 1.91 -4.34
N TYR A 418 -6.71 1.96 -3.01
CA TYR A 418 -7.13 3.16 -2.28
C TYR A 418 -5.99 4.16 -1.99
N TYR A 419 -4.75 3.80 -2.35
CA TYR A 419 -3.54 4.61 -2.15
C TYR A 419 -2.87 5.02 -3.48
N SER A 420 -3.42 4.54 -4.60
CA SER A 420 -2.98 4.89 -5.94
C SER A 420 -3.04 6.40 -6.19
N GLN A 421 -2.05 6.88 -6.96
CA GLN A 421 -1.98 8.28 -7.42
C GLN A 421 -3.05 8.60 -8.47
N ASP A 422 -3.47 7.58 -9.22
CA ASP A 422 -4.33 7.67 -10.40
C ASP A 422 -5.77 7.21 -10.11
N GLY A 423 -6.05 6.65 -8.94
CA GLY A 423 -7.34 6.09 -8.53
C GLY A 423 -8.38 7.14 -8.15
N GLY A 424 -8.28 8.34 -8.73
CA GLY A 424 -9.24 9.43 -8.52
C GLY A 424 -9.02 10.24 -7.24
N GLU A 425 -9.96 11.12 -6.96
CA GLU A 425 -9.87 12.11 -5.88
C GLU A 425 -10.37 11.58 -4.52
N TRP A 426 -10.99 10.40 -4.50
CA TRP A 426 -11.49 9.72 -3.30
C TRP A 426 -10.43 8.87 -2.58
N ASN A 427 -9.21 8.80 -3.12
CA ASN A 427 -8.07 8.04 -2.58
C ASN A 427 -7.26 8.81 -1.53
N SER A 428 -6.72 8.06 -0.57
CA SER A 428 -5.82 8.56 0.48
C SER A 428 -4.35 8.54 0.03
N CYS A 429 -4.03 9.18 -1.09
CA CYS A 429 -2.66 9.21 -1.60
C CYS A 429 -1.76 10.19 -0.81
N TYR A 430 -0.60 9.72 -0.33
CA TYR A 430 0.39 10.55 0.39
C TYR A 430 1.30 11.38 -0.52
N MET A 431 1.26 11.16 -1.84
CA MET A 431 2.11 11.91 -2.78
C MET A 431 1.39 13.19 -3.24
N LYS A 432 2.09 14.33 -3.12
CA LYS A 432 1.56 15.63 -3.55
C LYS A 432 1.33 15.64 -5.06
N LYS A 433 0.07 15.72 -5.51
CA LYS A 433 -0.23 16.38 -6.80
C LYS A 433 0.18 17.84 -6.64
N LYS A 434 0.75 18.46 -7.68
CA LYS A 434 1.07 19.91 -7.68
C LYS A 434 -0.18 20.67 -7.23
N ALA A 435 -0.07 21.44 -6.15
CA ALA A 435 -1.19 22.16 -5.59
C ALA A 435 -1.68 23.20 -6.61
N ALA A 436 -2.99 23.19 -6.91
CA ALA A 436 -3.66 24.42 -7.24
C ALA A 436 -3.64 25.30 -5.98
N SER A 437 -3.27 26.56 -6.15
CA SER A 437 -3.21 27.56 -5.09
C SER A 437 -4.58 27.69 -4.40
N GLY A 438 -4.66 27.33 -3.12
CA GLY A 438 -5.86 27.55 -2.33
C GLY A 438 -5.55 27.46 -0.84
N GLU A 439 -5.69 28.58 -0.14
CA GLU A 439 -5.70 28.63 1.32
C GLU A 439 -6.84 27.77 1.88
N ARG A 440 -6.63 27.18 3.05
CA ARG A 440 -7.64 26.43 3.81
C ARG A 440 -8.89 27.31 4.03
N ASN A 441 -10.05 26.83 3.59
CA ASN A 441 -11.32 27.43 4.00
C ASN A 441 -11.51 27.21 5.50
N LYS A 442 -11.47 28.29 6.30
CA LYS A 442 -11.66 28.27 7.77
C LYS A 442 -13.13 28.01 8.19
N ALA A 443 -13.96 27.46 7.32
CA ALA A 443 -15.39 27.34 7.53
C ALA A 443 -15.78 25.99 8.14
N VAL A 444 -15.24 25.64 9.31
CA VAL A 444 -15.97 24.73 10.21
C VAL A 444 -16.98 25.60 10.95
N ARG A 445 -18.13 25.88 10.31
CA ARG A 445 -19.24 26.55 10.98
C ARG A 445 -19.80 25.59 12.03
N ARG A 446 -19.77 26.02 13.31
CA ARG A 446 -20.58 25.41 14.36
C ARG A 446 -22.03 25.38 13.90
N LEU A 447 -22.63 24.19 13.84
CA LEU A 447 -24.08 24.06 13.84
C LEU A 447 -24.61 24.81 15.07
N GLY A 448 -25.41 25.84 14.80
CA GLY A 448 -26.10 26.60 15.83
C GLY A 448 -27.02 25.66 16.58
N VAL A 449 -26.87 25.63 17.90
CA VAL A 449 -27.85 25.04 18.81
C VAL A 449 -29.17 25.76 18.54
N GLN A 450 -30.12 25.08 17.86
CA GLN A 450 -31.50 25.53 17.90
C GLN A 450 -31.95 25.46 19.35
N ASN A 451 -32.38 26.60 19.89
CA ASN A 451 -32.96 26.73 21.22
C ASN A 451 -34.13 25.74 21.37
N VAL A 452 -33.86 24.58 21.98
CA VAL A 452 -34.90 23.75 22.57
C VAL A 452 -35.35 24.48 23.84
N GLN A 453 -36.40 25.29 23.72
CA GLN A 453 -37.16 25.74 24.87
C GLN A 453 -37.76 24.52 25.54
N LEU A 454 -37.13 24.07 26.63
CA LEU A 454 -37.75 23.23 27.63
C LEU A 454 -38.93 24.03 28.20
N LYS A 455 -40.16 23.66 27.81
CA LYS A 455 -41.34 24.03 28.58
C LYS A 455 -41.30 23.23 29.88
N GLN A 456 -41.35 23.97 30.99
CA GLN A 456 -41.31 23.51 32.37
C GLN A 456 -42.35 22.43 32.67
#